data_AF-A0A931QIR5-F1
#
_entry.id   AF-A0A931QIR5-F1
#
_cell.length_a   1.000
_cell.length_b   1.000
_cell.length_c   1.000
_cell.angle_alpha   90.00
_cell.angle_beta   90.00
_cell.angle_gamma   90.00
#
_symmetry.space_group_name_H-M   'P 1'
#
loop_
_entity.id
_entity.type
_entity.pdbx_description
1 polymer ?
#
loop_
_entity_poly.entity_id
_entity_poly.type
_entity_poly.pdbx_seq_one_letter_code
_entity_poly.pdbx_strand_id
1 'polypeptide(L)'
;AQLVLTGRLAEGFHVQANPASEKFLIPVVVAFEREDLAHLANVRYPDALEKRFGFSPKALRVYEGEFVIRVSFKSLPAPDGGRLKGILRYQACTDAACLPPAQEQFSASM
;
A
#
# COMPACT_ATOMS: atom_id res chain seq x y z
N ALA A 1 -16.67 3.65 -9.25
CA ALA A 1 -16.45 4.10 -7.87
C ALA A 1 -14.95 4.32 -7.61
N GLN A 2 -14.57 5.12 -6.61
CA GLN A 2 -13.17 5.33 -6.22
C GLN A 2 -12.99 5.17 -4.70
N LEU A 3 -11.88 4.58 -4.30
CA LEU A 3 -11.42 4.50 -2.91
C LEU A 3 -10.05 5.17 -2.82
N VAL A 4 -9.85 5.98 -1.79
CA VAL A 4 -8.58 6.64 -1.50
C VAL A 4 -8.09 6.20 -0.13
N LEU A 5 -6.91 5.58 -0.08
CA LEU A 5 -6.25 5.17 1.15
C LEU A 5 -5.08 6.13 1.43
N THR A 6 -5.07 6.72 2.61
CA THR A 6 -3.99 7.61 3.05
C THR A 6 -3.20 6.91 4.15
N GLY A 7 -1.92 6.63 3.89
CA GLY A 7 -0.98 6.12 4.88
C GLY A 7 -0.20 7.26 5.50
N ARG A 8 -0.05 7.26 6.83
CA ARG A 8 0.76 8.22 7.58
C ARG A 8 1.79 7.47 8.41
N LEU A 9 3.05 7.79 8.20
CA LEU A 9 4.19 7.19 8.89
C LEU A 9 4.76 8.19 9.89
N ALA A 10 5.16 7.68 11.05
CA ALA A 10 5.91 8.47 12.02
C ALA A 10 7.28 8.86 11.44
N GLU A 11 7.86 9.95 11.94
CA GLU A 11 9.20 10.39 11.54
C GLU A 11 10.23 9.27 11.75
N GLY A 12 11.17 9.14 10.81
CA GLY A 12 12.20 8.09 10.82
C GLY A 12 11.73 6.72 10.31
N PHE A 13 10.44 6.55 10.00
CA PHE A 13 9.91 5.33 9.38
C PHE A 13 9.67 5.51 7.89
N HIS A 14 9.88 4.42 7.16
CA HIS A 14 9.54 4.28 5.76
C HIS A 14 8.89 2.92 5.50
N VAL A 15 8.19 2.81 4.37
CA VAL A 15 7.68 1.54 3.83
C VAL A 15 8.17 1.37 2.40
N GLN A 16 8.28 0.13 1.94
CA GLN A 16 8.74 -0.15 0.57
C GLN A 16 7.64 0.23 -0.43
N ALA A 17 8.02 1.00 -1.46
CA ALA A 17 7.09 1.41 -2.50
C ALA A 17 6.60 0.23 -3.35
N ASN A 18 5.55 0.45 -4.14
CA ASN A 18 5.05 -0.54 -5.09
C ASN A 18 5.12 0.02 -6.52
N PRO A 19 5.93 -0.57 -7.43
CA PRO A 19 6.75 -1.76 -7.23
C PRO A 19 7.99 -1.50 -6.36
N ALA A 20 8.38 -2.52 -5.59
CA ALA A 20 9.58 -2.50 -4.75
C ALA A 20 10.87 -2.49 -5.58
N SER A 21 11.95 -1.96 -5.00
CA SER A 21 13.27 -1.93 -5.66
C SER A 21 13.90 -3.30 -5.87
N GLU A 22 13.60 -4.26 -5.00
CA GLU A 22 14.18 -5.62 -5.04
C GLU A 22 13.13 -6.66 -4.63
N LYS A 23 13.26 -7.89 -5.13
CA LYS A 23 12.23 -8.94 -4.99
C LYS A 23 12.01 -9.45 -3.56
N PHE A 24 13.00 -9.31 -2.69
CA PHE A 24 12.93 -9.74 -1.29
C PHE A 24 12.31 -8.68 -0.37
N LEU A 25 12.09 -7.46 -0.88
CA LEU A 25 11.44 -6.38 -0.14
C LEU A 25 9.92 -6.58 -0.15
N ILE A 26 9.27 -6.21 0.95
CA ILE A 26 7.82 -6.35 1.12
C ILE A 26 7.17 -4.99 0.83
N PRO A 27 6.58 -4.78 -0.37
CA PRO A 27 5.94 -3.52 -0.73
C PRO A 27 4.64 -3.29 0.04
N VAL A 28 4.21 -2.03 0.06
CA VAL A 28 2.83 -1.70 0.39
C VAL A 28 1.91 -2.28 -0.69
N VAL A 29 0.94 -3.10 -0.28
CA VAL A 29 -0.04 -3.73 -1.17
C VAL A 29 -1.44 -3.61 -0.59
N VAL A 30 -2.38 -3.16 -1.43
CA VAL A 30 -3.81 -3.24 -1.13
C VAL A 30 -4.38 -4.52 -1.72
N ALA A 31 -5.08 -5.30 -0.90
CA ALA A 31 -5.81 -6.49 -1.30
C ALA A 31 -7.29 -6.38 -0.95
N PHE A 32 -8.13 -7.07 -1.70
CA PHE A 32 -9.59 -7.13 -1.50
C PHE A 32 -10.05 -8.59 -1.49
N GLU A 33 -11.28 -8.84 -1.03
CA GLU A 33 -11.93 -10.15 -1.16
C GLU A 33 -12.09 -10.51 -2.66
N ARG A 34 -12.16 -11.82 -2.97
CA ARG A 34 -12.08 -12.32 -4.36
C ARG A 34 -13.22 -11.77 -5.21
N GLU A 35 -14.39 -11.61 -4.60
CA GLU A 35 -15.62 -11.13 -5.20
C GLU A 35 -15.45 -9.66 -5.63
N ASP A 36 -14.83 -8.83 -4.78
CA ASP A 36 -14.57 -7.43 -5.07
C ASP A 36 -13.49 -7.21 -6.14
N LEU A 37 -12.56 -8.17 -6.30
CA LEU A 37 -11.53 -8.11 -7.36
C LEU A 37 -12.12 -8.10 -8.77
N ALA A 38 -13.29 -8.71 -8.98
CA ALA A 38 -13.98 -8.68 -10.28
C ALA A 38 -14.35 -7.25 -10.71
N HIS A 39 -14.55 -6.37 -9.73
CA HIS A 39 -14.91 -4.97 -9.93
C HIS A 39 -13.69 -4.06 -10.04
N LEU A 40 -12.48 -4.54 -9.70
CA LEU A 40 -11.26 -3.72 -9.68
C LEU A 40 -10.85 -3.28 -11.10
N ALA A 41 -10.66 -1.98 -11.29
CA ALA A 41 -10.14 -1.41 -12.53
C ALA A 41 -8.64 -1.19 -12.43
N ASN A 42 -8.19 -0.47 -11.39
CA ASN A 42 -6.79 -0.13 -11.21
C ASN A 42 -6.47 0.17 -9.74
N VAL A 43 -5.21 -0.07 -9.35
CA VAL A 43 -4.63 0.41 -8.10
C VAL A 43 -3.41 1.26 -8.46
N ARG A 44 -3.51 2.56 -8.22
CA ARG A 44 -2.44 3.52 -8.47
C ARG A 44 -1.75 3.87 -7.16
N TYR A 45 -0.51 3.41 -7.04
CA TYR A 45 0.42 3.83 -6.00
C TYR A 45 1.06 5.18 -6.37
N PRO A 46 1.45 5.99 -5.38
CA PRO A 46 2.09 7.28 -5.66
C PRO A 46 3.54 7.09 -6.12
N ASP A 47 4.12 8.16 -6.66
CA ASP A 47 5.54 8.19 -7.02
C ASP A 47 6.38 7.94 -5.77
N ALA A 48 7.39 7.10 -5.92
CA ALA A 48 8.26 6.70 -4.82
C ALA A 48 9.40 7.71 -4.64
N LEU A 49 9.88 7.83 -3.40
CA LEU A 49 11.14 8.50 -3.10
C LEU A 49 12.28 7.50 -3.31
N GLU A 50 13.35 7.92 -3.97
CA GLU A 50 14.58 7.14 -4.05
C GLU A 50 15.52 7.55 -2.91
N LYS A 51 15.73 6.65 -1.95
CA LYS A 51 16.56 6.91 -0.77
C LYS A 51 17.69 5.90 -0.68
N ARG A 52 18.91 6.40 -0.43
CA ARG A 52 20.08 5.56 -0.19
C ARG A 52 20.16 5.25 1.30
N PHE A 53 20.33 3.98 1.63
CA PHE A 53 20.51 3.50 2.99
C PHE A 53 21.89 2.89 3.13
N GLY A 54 22.51 3.00 4.32
CA GLY A 54 23.86 2.47 4.56
C GLY A 54 23.95 0.94 4.39
N PHE A 55 22.85 0.23 4.59
CA PHE A 55 22.77 -1.23 4.43
C PHE A 55 22.55 -1.71 3.00
N SER A 56 22.28 -0.82 2.04
CA SER A 56 21.97 -1.18 0.65
C SER A 56 22.94 -0.49 -0.33
N PRO A 57 23.52 -1.24 -1.29
CA PRO A 57 24.38 -0.64 -2.32
C PRO A 57 23.58 0.22 -3.33
N LYS A 58 22.27 -0.04 -3.46
CA LYS A 58 21.35 0.69 -4.36
C LYS A 58 20.41 1.58 -3.58
N ALA A 59 19.96 2.66 -4.21
CA ALA A 59 18.82 3.42 -3.70
C ALA A 59 17.56 2.54 -3.70
N LEU A 60 16.78 2.63 -2.62
CA LEU A 60 15.52 1.94 -2.48
C LEU A 60 14.37 2.92 -2.70
N ARG A 61 13.30 2.42 -3.32
CA ARG A 61 12.06 3.14 -3.59
C ARG A 61 11.16 2.97 -2.38
N VAL A 62 10.91 4.08 -1.68
CA VAL A 62 10.20 4.08 -0.40
C VAL A 62 9.11 5.15 -0.39
N TYR A 63 8.19 5.02 0.58
CA TYR A 63 7.31 6.09 1.01
C TYR A 63 7.69 6.51 2.43
N GLU A 64 7.67 7.82 2.68
CA GLU A 64 7.92 8.47 3.98
C GLU A 64 6.82 9.49 4.25
N GLY A 65 6.55 9.80 5.52
CA GLY A 65 5.50 10.75 5.90
C GLY A 65 4.11 10.30 5.46
N GLU A 66 3.44 11.09 4.61
CA GLU A 66 2.11 10.79 4.08
C GLU A 66 2.19 10.30 2.62
N PHE A 67 1.46 9.22 2.30
CA PHE A 67 1.32 8.73 0.93
C PHE A 67 -0.12 8.30 0.64
N VAL A 68 -0.52 8.39 -0.63
CA VAL A 68 -1.90 8.18 -1.07
C VAL A 68 -1.98 7.10 -2.14
N ILE A 69 -2.74 6.04 -1.88
CA ILE A 69 -3.06 4.99 -2.85
C ILE A 69 -4.48 5.20 -3.36
N ARG A 70 -4.64 5.22 -4.69
CA ARG A 70 -5.95 5.43 -5.35
C ARG A 70 -6.40 4.15 -6.00
N VAL A 71 -7.58 3.69 -5.63
CA VAL A 71 -8.19 2.48 -6.18
C VAL A 71 -9.42 2.88 -6.98
N SER A 72 -9.51 2.40 -8.22
CA SER A 72 -10.68 2.59 -9.07
C SER A 72 -11.34 1.28 -9.41
N PHE A 73 -12.68 1.31 -9.53
CA PHE A 73 -13.51 0.15 -9.83
C PHE A 73 -14.31 0.37 -11.11
N LYS A 74 -14.42 -0.69 -11.94
CA LYS A 74 -15.17 -0.73 -13.20
C LYS A 74 -16.67 -0.60 -12.98
N SER A 75 -17.16 -1.15 -11.88
CA SER A 75 -18.54 -1.02 -11.40
C SER A 75 -18.53 -0.85 -9.87
N LEU A 76 -19.69 -0.68 -9.24
CA LEU A 76 -19.79 -0.61 -7.78
C LEU A 76 -19.34 -1.95 -7.18
N PRO A 77 -18.26 -1.98 -6.38
CA PRO A 77 -17.96 -3.15 -5.57
C PRO A 77 -18.96 -3.22 -4.40
N ALA A 78 -19.12 -4.41 -3.81
CA ALA A 78 -20.21 -4.72 -2.87
C ALA A 78 -21.62 -4.32 -3.40
N PRO A 79 -22.04 -4.79 -4.59
CA PRO A 79 -23.26 -4.34 -5.28
C PRO A 79 -24.56 -4.61 -4.51
N ASP A 80 -24.56 -5.53 -3.55
CA ASP A 80 -25.71 -5.86 -2.70
C ASP A 80 -25.95 -4.83 -1.57
N GLY A 81 -25.34 -3.65 -1.65
CA GLY A 81 -25.39 -2.62 -0.61
C GLY A 81 -24.46 -2.91 0.59
N GLY A 82 -23.50 -3.81 0.39
CA GLY A 82 -22.49 -4.16 1.40
C GLY A 82 -21.41 -3.08 1.55
N ARG A 83 -20.49 -3.31 2.48
CA ARG A 83 -19.26 -2.50 2.61
C ARG A 83 -18.14 -3.21 1.87
N LEU A 84 -17.36 -2.46 1.10
CA LEU A 84 -16.10 -2.95 0.54
C LEU A 84 -15.14 -3.25 1.69
N LYS A 85 -14.56 -4.45 1.72
CA LYS A 85 -13.55 -4.85 2.70
C LYS A 85 -12.21 -5.07 2.00
N GLY A 86 -11.14 -4.67 2.66
CA GLY A 86 -9.80 -4.88 2.14
C GLY A 86 -8.75 -4.93 3.22
N ILE A 87 -7.53 -5.24 2.80
CA ILE A 87 -6.36 -5.36 3.65
C ILE A 87 -5.24 -4.52 3.05
N LEU A 88 -4.64 -3.65 3.86
CA LEU A 88 -3.38 -3.00 3.55
C LEU A 88 -2.25 -3.83 4.16
N ARG A 89 -1.41 -4.43 3.33
CA ARG A 89 -0.20 -5.16 3.75
C ARG A 89 1.00 -4.24 3.57
N TYR A 90 1.88 -4.19 4.56
CA TYR A 90 3.11 -3.38 4.48
C TYR A 90 4.17 -3.91 5.44
N GLN A 91 5.40 -3.43 5.27
CA GLN A 91 6.48 -3.60 6.22
C GLN A 91 7.10 -2.24 6.49
N ALA A 92 6.97 -1.76 7.74
CA ALA A 92 7.62 -0.53 8.18
C ALA A 92 9.08 -0.83 8.54
N CYS A 93 9.98 0.03 8.09
CA CYS A 93 11.40 -0.05 8.35
C CYS A 93 11.92 1.32 8.80
N THR A 94 13.00 1.30 9.56
CA THR A 94 13.87 2.45 9.83
C THR A 94 15.14 2.30 9.01
N ASP A 95 16.05 3.27 9.12
CA ASP A 95 17.37 3.18 8.47
C ASP A 95 18.26 2.05 9.04
N ALA A 96 17.85 1.41 10.15
CA ALA A 96 18.62 0.36 10.82
C ALA A 96 17.97 -1.04 10.75
N ALA A 97 16.65 -1.13 10.75
CA ALA A 97 15.94 -2.41 10.79
C ALA A 97 14.52 -2.33 10.25
N CYS A 98 13.99 -3.48 9.83
CA CYS A 98 12.58 -3.63 9.48
C CYS A 98 11.81 -4.30 10.62
N LEU A 99 10.60 -3.80 10.86
CA LEU A 99 9.64 -4.46 11.74
C LEU A 99 9.05 -5.71 11.06
N PRO A 100 8.41 -6.62 11.82
CA PRO A 100 7.61 -7.67 11.24
C PRO A 100 6.54 -7.11 10.27
N PRO A 101 6.22 -7.81 9.17
CA PRO A 101 5.15 -7.39 8.28
C PRO A 101 3.81 -7.25 9.01
N ALA A 102 3.07 -6.20 8.69
CA ALA A 102 1.77 -5.90 9.28
C ALA A 102 0.66 -5.98 8.23
N GLN A 103 -0.56 -6.19 8.71
CA GLN A 103 -1.77 -6.21 7.89
C GLN A 103 -2.85 -5.42 8.62
N GLU A 104 -3.37 -4.39 7.97
CA GLU A 104 -4.46 -3.57 8.50
C GLU A 104 -5.72 -3.80 7.69
N GLN A 105 -6.78 -4.28 8.36
CA GLN A 105 -8.09 -4.47 7.72
C GLN A 105 -8.82 -3.14 7.66
N PHE A 106 -9.49 -2.88 6.55
CA PHE A 106 -10.35 -1.70 6.40
C PHE A 106 -11.69 -2.07 5.78
N SER A 107 -12.68 -1.21 6.01
CA SER A 107 -13.98 -1.32 5.40
C SER A 107 -14.53 0.05 5.03
N ALA A 108 -15.04 0.20 3.81
CA ALA A 108 -15.55 1.46 3.27
C ALA A 108 -16.97 1.31 2.70
N SER A 109 -17.79 2.35 2.88
CA SER A 109 -19.03 2.50 2.12
C SER A 109 -18.70 3.02 0.72
N MET A 110 -19.34 2.48 -0.32
CA MET A 110 -19.01 2.72 -1.73
C MET A 110 -20.13 3.41 -2.51
#